data_AF-A0AAV9ZWU1-F1
#
_entry.id   AF-A0AAV9ZWU1-F1
#
_cell.length_a   1.000
_cell.length_b   1.000
_cell.length_c   1.000
_cell.angle_alpha   90.00
_cell.angle_beta   90.00
_cell.angle_gamma   90.00
#
_symmetry.space_group_name_H-M   'P 1'
#
loop_
_entity.id
_entity.type
_entity.pdbx_description
1 polymer ?
#
loop_
_entity_poly.entity_id
_entity_poly.type
_entity_poly.pdbx_seq_one_letter_code
_entity_poly.pdbx_strand_id
1 'polypeptide(L)'
;GHKLTEDEMKAIRAHNYKVDTDLGARAYDKLSRAFPELAGLPSRQRLQTQISFLSGVVPVKYDCCVDSCCCFTGPYADLDECPYCEKPRKDGAG
;
A
#
# COMPACT_ATOMS: atom_id res chain seq x y z
N GLY A 1 8.46 -10.15 24.69
CA GLY A 1 8.52 -9.85 23.25
C GLY A 1 7.50 -10.69 22.53
N HIS A 2 6.75 -10.10 21.60
CA HIS A 2 5.78 -10.84 20.78
C HIS A 2 6.52 -11.80 19.85
N LYS A 3 6.24 -13.10 19.91
CA LYS A 3 6.86 -14.10 19.06
C LYS A 3 6.02 -14.22 17.79
N LEU A 4 6.63 -13.97 16.64
CA LEU A 4 5.98 -14.11 15.34
C LEU A 4 5.54 -15.56 15.11
N THR A 5 4.33 -15.74 14.61
CA THR A 5 3.78 -17.03 14.18
C THR A 5 4.42 -17.48 12.88
N GLU A 6 4.31 -18.78 12.56
CA GLU A 6 4.83 -19.31 11.29
C GLU A 6 4.15 -18.69 10.06
N ASP A 7 2.85 -18.38 10.16
CA ASP A 7 2.11 -17.73 9.07
C ASP A 7 2.58 -16.29 8.84
N GLU A 8 2.88 -15.55 9.90
CA GLU A 8 3.45 -14.20 9.80
C GLU A 8 4.86 -14.25 9.21
N MET A 9 5.69 -15.19 9.66
CA MET A 9 7.03 -15.40 9.09
C MET A 9 6.96 -15.78 7.60
N LYS A 10 5.96 -16.57 7.21
CA LYS A 10 5.71 -16.91 5.81
C LYS A 10 5.33 -15.69 4.98
N ALA A 11 4.45 -14.83 5.50
CA ALA A 11 4.07 -13.58 4.85
C ALA A 11 5.27 -12.63 4.70
N ILE A 12 6.11 -12.50 5.73
CA ILE A 12 7.35 -11.71 5.68
C ILE A 12 8.28 -12.23 4.59
N ARG A 13 8.56 -13.53 4.55
CA ARG A 13 9.44 -14.14 3.53
C ARG A 13 8.91 -13.94 2.11
N ALA A 14 7.62 -14.17 1.90
CA ALA A 14 6.99 -14.00 0.59
C ALA A 14 6.99 -12.52 0.15
N HIS A 15 6.78 -11.57 1.07
CA HIS A 15 6.87 -10.15 0.78
C HIS A 15 8.28 -9.72 0.41
N ASN A 16 9.27 -10.12 1.21
CA ASN A 16 10.67 -9.81 0.96
C ASN A 16 11.12 -10.35 -0.40
N TYR A 17 10.83 -11.63 -0.70
CA TYR A 17 11.15 -12.22 -2.00
C TYR A 17 10.51 -11.43 -3.15
N LYS A 18 9.22 -11.10 -3.03
CA LYS A 18 8.50 -10.35 -4.06
C LYS A 18 9.11 -8.97 -4.31
N VAL A 19 9.54 -8.26 -3.26
CA VAL A 19 10.13 -6.91 -3.37
C VAL A 19 11.56 -6.98 -3.89
N ASP A 20 12.38 -7.87 -3.34
CA ASP A 20 13.81 -8.02 -3.68
C ASP A 20 14.03 -8.45 -5.15
N THR A 21 13.09 -9.23 -5.70
CA THR A 21 13.13 -9.68 -7.10
C THR A 21 12.33 -8.82 -8.07
N ASP A 22 11.76 -7.70 -7.59
CA ASP A 22 10.81 -6.86 -8.35
C ASP A 22 9.68 -7.68 -9.02
N LEU A 23 9.16 -8.68 -8.29
CA LEU A 23 8.11 -9.52 -8.81
C LEU A 23 6.80 -8.74 -8.90
N GLY A 24 6.38 -8.47 -10.14
CA GLY A 24 5.14 -7.77 -10.44
C GLY A 24 3.90 -8.47 -9.87
N ALA A 25 2.88 -7.69 -9.53
CA ALA A 25 1.65 -8.18 -8.90
C ALA A 25 0.99 -9.34 -9.68
N ARG A 26 0.89 -9.20 -11.01
CA ARG A 26 0.30 -10.22 -11.89
C ARG A 26 1.08 -11.54 -11.90
N ALA A 27 2.40 -11.47 -11.75
CA ALA A 27 3.25 -12.65 -11.72
C ALA A 27 3.11 -13.37 -10.37
N TYR A 28 3.10 -12.62 -9.26
CA TYR A 28 2.84 -13.16 -7.94
C TYR A 28 1.49 -13.87 -7.85
N ASP A 29 0.42 -13.26 -8.36
CA ASP A 29 -0.94 -13.83 -8.34
C ASP A 29 -1.06 -15.14 -9.14
N LYS A 30 -0.11 -15.41 -10.04
CA LYS A 30 -0.06 -16.66 -10.83
C LYS A 30 0.71 -17.78 -10.12
N LEU A 31 1.51 -17.50 -9.10
CA LEU A 31 2.36 -18.50 -8.44
C LEU A 31 1.56 -19.68 -7.90
N SER A 32 0.49 -19.42 -7.15
CA SER A 32 -0.36 -20.47 -6.58
C SER A 32 -1.12 -21.28 -7.64
N ARG A 33 -1.31 -20.71 -8.85
CA ARG A 33 -1.94 -21.40 -9.98
C ARG A 33 -0.94 -22.27 -10.75
N ALA A 34 0.29 -21.80 -10.89
CA ALA A 34 1.35 -22.50 -11.61
C ALA A 34 1.99 -23.61 -10.77
N PHE A 35 2.06 -23.43 -9.45
CA PHE A 35 2.69 -24.35 -8.51
C PHE A 35 1.72 -24.65 -7.36
N PRO A 36 0.97 -25.78 -7.42
CA PRO A 36 0.01 -26.16 -6.39
C PRO A 36 0.62 -26.27 -4.97
N GLU A 37 1.91 -26.57 -4.88
CA GLU A 37 2.67 -26.62 -3.62
C GLU A 37 2.71 -25.25 -2.93
N LEU A 38 2.53 -24.17 -3.69
CA LEU A 38 2.45 -22.79 -3.21
C LEU A 38 1.02 -22.32 -2.94
N ALA A 39 0.01 -23.21 -2.95
CA ALA A 39 -1.37 -22.84 -2.64
C ALA A 39 -1.53 -22.22 -1.23
N GLY A 40 -0.62 -22.53 -0.32
CA GLY A 40 -0.56 -21.93 1.01
C GLY A 40 0.12 -20.55 1.08
N LEU A 41 0.45 -19.91 -0.05
CA LEU A 41 0.93 -18.52 -0.06
C LEU A 41 -0.24 -17.54 0.14
N PRO A 42 -0.08 -16.52 0.99
CA PRO A 42 -1.06 -15.45 1.10
C PRO A 42 -1.22 -14.73 -0.25
N SER A 43 -2.45 -14.31 -0.56
CA SER A 43 -2.68 -13.39 -1.67
C SER A 43 -1.93 -12.08 -1.48
N ARG A 44 -1.64 -11.37 -2.57
CA ARG A 44 -0.93 -10.08 -2.51
C ARG A 44 -1.58 -9.09 -1.54
N GLN A 45 -2.91 -9.04 -1.50
CA GLN A 45 -3.66 -8.17 -0.59
C GLN A 45 -3.44 -8.58 0.87
N ARG A 46 -3.54 -9.87 1.19
CA ARG A 46 -3.29 -10.38 2.55
C ARG A 46 -1.86 -10.11 2.98
N LEU A 47 -0.91 -10.32 2.06
CA LEU A 47 0.50 -10.00 2.26
C LEU A 47 0.68 -8.53 2.66
N GLN A 48 0.09 -7.60 1.90
CA GLN A 48 0.20 -6.17 2.17
C GLN A 48 -0.46 -5.77 3.51
N THR A 49 -1.63 -6.34 3.83
CA THR A 49 -2.30 -6.12 5.12
C THR A 49 -1.47 -6.63 6.29
N GLN A 50 -0.94 -7.85 6.19
CA GLN A 50 -0.13 -8.45 7.26
C GLN A 50 1.17 -7.67 7.48
N ILE A 51 1.87 -7.28 6.41
CA ILE A 51 3.11 -6.51 6.52
C ILE A 51 2.85 -5.11 7.09
N SER A 52 1.76 -4.45 6.69
CA SER A 52 1.36 -3.17 7.29
C SER A 52 1.13 -3.30 8.80
N PHE A 53 0.39 -4.33 9.22
CA PHE A 53 0.15 -4.61 10.63
C PHE A 53 1.44 -4.92 11.41
N LEU A 54 2.28 -5.82 10.87
CA LEU A 54 3.50 -6.29 11.53
C LEU A 54 4.60 -5.21 11.61
N SER A 55 4.69 -4.35 10.59
CA SER A 55 5.67 -3.26 10.55
C SER A 55 5.29 -2.09 11.44
N GLY A 56 4.03 -2.00 11.88
CA GLY A 56 3.49 -0.85 12.61
C GLY A 56 3.44 0.42 11.75
N VAL A 57 3.56 0.31 10.42
CA VAL A 57 3.48 1.46 9.52
C VAL A 57 2.02 1.92 9.44
N VAL A 58 1.77 3.11 9.96
CA VAL A 58 0.45 3.74 9.90
C VAL A 58 0.46 4.81 8.80
N PRO A 59 -0.47 4.76 7.82
CA PRO A 59 -0.54 5.78 6.79
C PRO A 59 -0.99 7.12 7.39
N VAL A 60 -0.27 8.19 7.08
CA VAL A 60 -0.70 9.56 7.36
C VAL A 60 -1.50 10.04 6.16
N LYS A 61 -2.78 10.38 6.37
CA LYS A 61 -3.63 10.91 5.31
C LYS A 61 -3.33 12.40 5.12
N TYR A 62 -2.97 12.75 3.90
CA TYR A 62 -2.79 14.12 3.48
C TYR A 62 -3.90 14.51 2.52
N ASP A 63 -4.42 15.71 2.71
CA ASP A 63 -5.32 16.34 1.77
C ASP A 63 -4.49 16.87 0.60
N CYS A 64 -4.72 16.36 -0.60
CA CYS A 64 -3.94 16.65 -1.79
C CYS A 64 -4.87 16.96 -2.94
N CYS A 65 -4.37 17.78 -3.88
CA CYS A 65 -5.06 17.95 -5.15
C CYS A 65 -5.29 16.58 -5.82
N VAL A 66 -6.42 16.42 -6.51
CA VAL A 66 -6.79 15.20 -7.24
C VAL A 66 -5.75 14.74 -8.27
N ASP A 67 -5.01 15.70 -8.86
CA ASP A 67 -3.89 15.43 -9.78
C ASP A 67 -2.53 15.32 -9.06
N SER A 68 -2.53 15.32 -7.73
CA SER A 68 -1.34 15.28 -6.88
C SER A 68 -0.33 16.42 -7.09
N CYS A 69 -0.76 17.56 -7.65
CA CYS A 69 0.11 18.73 -7.87
C CYS A 69 0.66 19.32 -6.57
N CYS A 70 -0.17 19.36 -5.52
CA CYS A 70 0.20 19.87 -4.21
C CYS A 70 -0.51 19.12 -3.09
N CYS A 71 0.09 19.16 -1.90
CA CYS A 71 -0.56 18.80 -0.65
C CYS A 71 -1.06 20.08 0.03
N PHE A 72 -2.33 20.13 0.42
CA PHE A 72 -2.96 21.25 1.14
C PHE A 72 -2.55 21.26 2.61
N THR A 73 -1.25 21.45 2.84
CA THR A 73 -0.63 21.59 4.16
C THR A 73 0.32 22.77 4.17
N GLY A 74 0.68 23.25 5.37
CA GLY A 74 1.61 24.37 5.55
C GLY A 74 1.14 25.61 4.76
N PRO A 75 1.94 26.12 3.80
CA PRO A 75 1.58 27.32 3.01
C PRO A 75 0.28 27.18 2.20
N TYR A 76 -0.16 25.96 1.90
CA TYR A 76 -1.36 25.69 1.11
C TYR A 76 -2.54 25.24 1.98
N ALA A 77 -2.41 25.31 3.31
CA ALA A 77 -3.41 24.79 4.25
C ALA A 77 -4.76 25.50 4.15
N ASP A 78 -4.77 26.78 3.77
CA ASP A 78 -5.98 27.61 3.67
C ASP A 78 -6.48 27.78 2.23
N LEU A 79 -5.89 27.08 1.26
CA LEU A 79 -6.36 27.12 -0.12
C LEU A 79 -7.53 26.17 -0.33
N ASP A 80 -8.54 26.64 -1.05
CA ASP A 80 -9.70 25.86 -1.50
C ASP A 80 -9.55 25.37 -2.95
N GLU A 81 -8.53 25.84 -3.66
CA GLU A 81 -8.20 25.46 -5.04
C GLU A 81 -6.70 25.23 -5.18
N CYS A 82 -6.32 24.33 -6.09
CA CYS A 82 -4.93 24.05 -6.37
C CYS A 82 -4.27 25.24 -7.09
N PRO A 83 -3.14 25.78 -6.59
CA PRO A 83 -2.47 26.92 -7.22
C PRO A 83 -1.78 26.58 -8.56
N TYR A 84 -1.76 25.31 -8.96
CA TYR A 84 -1.11 24.82 -10.18
C TYR A 84 -2.07 24.44 -11.28
N CYS A 85 -3.24 23.89 -10.93
CA CYS A 85 -4.20 23.35 -11.89
C CYS A 85 -5.63 23.86 -11.68
N GLU A 86 -5.83 24.77 -10.71
CA GLU A 86 -7.11 25.46 -10.43
C GLU A 86 -8.27 24.52 -10.09
N LYS A 87 -7.99 23.23 -9.85
CA LYS A 87 -9.00 22.27 -9.43
C LYS A 87 -9.37 22.51 -7.97
N PRO A 88 -10.64 22.36 -7.60
CA PRO A 88 -11.08 22.52 -6.22
C PRO A 88 -10.43 21.45 -5.33
N ARG A 89 -10.11 21.84 -4.11
CA ARG A 89 -9.55 20.98 -3.07
C ARG A 89 -10.49 19.85 -2.68
N LYS A 90 -11.77 20.14 -2.60
CA LYS A 90 -12.85 19.17 -2.35
C LYS A 90 -13.73 19.13 -3.57
N ASP A 91 -14.02 17.94 -4.09
CA ASP A 91 -15.17 17.81 -4.98
C ASP A 91 -16.44 18.07 -4.14
N GLY A 92 -17.54 18.52 -4.76
CA GLY A 92 -18.80 18.80 -4.06
C GLY A 92 -19.48 17.55 -3.45
N ALA A 93 -18.76 16.43 -3.38
CA ALA A 93 -19.18 15.15 -2.87
C ALA A 93 -18.65 14.84 -1.45
N GLY A 94 -18.43 15.88 -0.62
CA GLY A 94 -18.28 15.74 0.84
C GLY A 94 -16.93 15.24 1.34
#